data_AF-R6DJ74-F1
#
_entry.id   AF-R6DJ74-F1
#
_cell.length_a   1.000
_cell.length_b   1.000
_cell.length_c   1.000
_cell.angle_alpha   90.00
_cell.angle_beta   90.00
_cell.angle_gamma   90.00
#
_symmetry.space_group_name_H-M   'P 1'
#
loop_
_entity.id
_entity.type
_entity.pdbx_description
1 polymer ?
#
loop_
_entity_poly.entity_id
_entity_poly.type
_entity_poly.pdbx_seq_one_letter_code
_entity_poly.pdbx_strand_id
1 'polypeptide(L)'
;MKKYIYMTALALSCLGILSIASCSDDDFKNKPQTIDINDIALTPINGGCEVEWTPDPEDNNFVFLHIEFTDHDNKPRSYNVSRYGSELVTPFVKDEDGNPVLNENGESVKMVIKDLVNQEYTLHFYAYNNDNNRIDLGSRSITPLDYKQCTPDSIFAVSISAKGGRKVILEWKEPQVKTSSTSDKVFFRFKFGEDIVETKNIDLGIRHAEFILENSGECTVEYGTVSVIGKEWVKKYNGTLNVVKFYTQELWEAKDKEGWTATCESVQESEGPVSSLIDGNINTFWACSWNPAIFLDKYIIDITLPEEQDMVGVILQQRQSNSMGYWRLVQHFSIEVKTEGSEEYTMVIPEGTLTNEGATDKDNLGTAYLAKQNFDLEQIYRTRQIRLCLWDPLNREFTENPQNLCMGEFGILIKDPAKNDE
;
A
#
# COMPACT_ATOMS: atom_id res chain seq x y z
N MET A 1 42.29 8.86 -29.33
CA MET A 1 42.24 7.39 -29.37
C MET A 1 40.78 6.94 -29.24
N LYS A 2 40.28 6.16 -30.22
CA LYS A 2 39.01 5.37 -30.30
C LYS A 2 37.68 6.13 -30.06
N LYS A 3 36.89 6.57 -31.07
CA LYS A 3 35.87 5.85 -31.93
C LYS A 3 34.94 4.95 -31.09
N TYR A 4 33.61 5.07 -31.05
CA TYR A 4 32.56 5.07 -32.12
C TYR A 4 31.29 5.83 -31.62
N ILE A 5 30.75 6.86 -32.30
CA ILE A 5 29.69 6.92 -33.35
C ILE A 5 28.42 6.07 -33.09
N TYR A 6 27.38 6.77 -32.63
CA TYR A 6 25.95 6.49 -32.80
C TYR A 6 25.56 6.56 -34.29
N MET A 7 24.78 5.61 -34.79
CA MET A 7 23.97 5.81 -35.99
C MET A 7 22.62 5.09 -35.86
N THR A 8 21.58 5.91 -35.86
CA THR A 8 20.18 5.62 -36.16
C THR A 8 20.00 4.99 -37.53
N ALA A 9 19.07 4.05 -37.69
CA ALA A 9 18.43 3.77 -38.96
C ALA A 9 17.01 3.21 -38.75
N LEU A 10 16.03 4.00 -39.16
CA LEU A 10 14.64 3.59 -39.37
C LEU A 10 14.43 3.40 -40.88
N ALA A 11 13.74 2.31 -41.22
CA ALA A 11 12.96 2.05 -42.44
C ALA A 11 13.70 1.90 -43.79
N LEU A 12 13.62 0.71 -44.40
CA LEU A 12 12.66 0.44 -45.48
C LEU A 12 12.75 -1.04 -45.92
N SER A 13 11.58 -1.67 -46.04
CA SER A 13 11.21 -2.75 -46.95
C SER A 13 12.31 -3.39 -47.81
N CYS A 14 12.69 -4.61 -47.44
CA CYS A 14 13.05 -5.61 -48.43
C CYS A 14 11.99 -6.71 -48.37
N LEU A 15 11.32 -6.91 -49.50
CA LEU A 15 10.71 -8.17 -49.90
C LEU A 15 11.75 -9.29 -49.75
N GLY A 16 11.88 -9.81 -48.54
CA GLY A 16 12.45 -11.11 -48.29
C GLY A 16 11.33 -12.10 -48.42
N ILE A 17 11.22 -12.71 -49.59
CA ILE A 17 10.67 -14.05 -49.74
C ILE A 17 11.44 -14.89 -48.72
N LEU A 18 10.91 -15.02 -47.51
CA LEU A 18 11.28 -16.09 -46.61
C LEU A 18 10.66 -17.30 -47.26
N SER A 19 11.48 -17.93 -48.09
CA SER A 19 11.45 -19.34 -48.37
C SER A 19 10.83 -20.06 -47.17
N ILE A 20 9.58 -20.48 -47.36
CA ILE A 20 9.04 -21.73 -46.86
C ILE A 20 10.10 -22.81 -47.11
N ALA A 21 11.07 -22.87 -46.20
CA ALA A 21 11.75 -24.10 -45.90
C ALA A 21 10.66 -24.94 -45.25
N SER A 22 9.92 -25.65 -46.10
CA SER A 22 9.32 -26.92 -45.77
C SER A 22 10.37 -27.66 -44.95
N CYS A 23 10.15 -27.76 -43.63
CA CYS A 23 10.95 -28.63 -42.80
C CYS A 23 10.92 -30.00 -43.46
N SER A 24 12.12 -30.53 -43.75
CA SER A 24 12.28 -31.90 -44.16
C SER A 24 11.60 -32.79 -43.12
N ASP A 25 10.88 -33.81 -43.60
CA ASP A 25 10.51 -34.99 -42.81
C ASP A 25 11.80 -35.66 -42.31
N ASP A 26 12.40 -35.10 -41.26
CA ASP A 26 13.38 -35.82 -40.46
C ASP A 26 12.56 -36.78 -39.59
N ASP A 27 12.29 -37.96 -40.13
CA ASP A 27 11.72 -39.09 -39.40
C ASP A 27 12.68 -39.49 -38.27
N PHE A 28 12.50 -38.90 -37.10
CA PHE A 28 13.20 -39.29 -35.90
C PHE A 28 12.60 -40.59 -35.34
N LYS A 29 13.46 -41.41 -34.73
CA LYS A 29 13.02 -42.64 -34.05
C LYS A 29 12.03 -42.24 -32.96
N ASN A 30 10.91 -42.96 -32.84
CA ASN A 30 9.87 -42.69 -31.85
C ASN A 30 9.09 -41.37 -32.10
N LYS A 31 8.67 -41.14 -33.34
CA LYS A 31 7.65 -40.12 -33.64
C LYS A 31 6.33 -40.52 -32.97
N PRO A 32 5.67 -39.61 -32.23
CA PRO A 32 4.29 -39.78 -31.79
C PRO A 32 3.39 -40.19 -32.97
N GLN A 33 2.34 -40.96 -32.69
CA GLN A 33 1.26 -41.15 -33.64
C GLN A 33 0.71 -39.78 -34.08
N THR A 34 0.21 -39.70 -35.32
CA THR A 34 -0.15 -38.41 -35.92
C THR A 34 -1.28 -37.76 -35.11
N ILE A 35 -0.94 -36.71 -34.34
CA ILE A 35 -1.92 -35.90 -33.64
C ILE A 35 -2.56 -34.98 -34.68
N ASP A 36 -3.86 -35.14 -34.92
CA ASP A 36 -4.62 -34.15 -35.68
C ASP A 36 -4.89 -32.94 -34.76
N ILE A 37 -4.49 -31.76 -35.21
CA ILE A 37 -4.77 -30.50 -34.50
C ILE A 37 -6.28 -30.27 -34.30
N ASN A 38 -7.13 -30.91 -35.10
CA ASN A 38 -8.58 -30.87 -34.95
C ASN A 38 -9.10 -31.64 -33.73
N ASP A 39 -8.32 -32.59 -33.19
CA ASP A 39 -8.67 -33.34 -31.97
C ASP A 39 -8.43 -32.54 -30.68
N ILE A 40 -7.81 -31.36 -30.78
CA ILE A 40 -7.64 -30.44 -29.66
C ILE A 40 -8.92 -29.62 -29.49
N ALA A 41 -9.60 -29.75 -28.35
CA ALA A 41 -10.76 -28.92 -28.05
C ALA A 41 -10.32 -27.56 -27.49
N LEU A 42 -10.85 -26.48 -28.07
CA LEU A 42 -10.66 -25.10 -27.61
C LEU A 42 -12.01 -24.53 -27.18
N THR A 43 -12.16 -24.27 -25.89
CA THR A 43 -13.40 -23.73 -25.32
C THR A 43 -13.15 -22.32 -24.82
N PRO A 44 -13.83 -21.29 -25.36
CA PRO A 44 -13.65 -19.92 -24.90
C PRO A 44 -14.24 -19.75 -23.49
N ILE A 45 -13.52 -19.05 -22.62
CA ILE A 45 -13.99 -18.69 -21.27
C ILE A 45 -13.80 -17.18 -21.04
N ASN A 46 -14.37 -16.63 -19.97
CA ASN A 46 -14.17 -15.22 -19.63
C ASN A 46 -12.68 -14.95 -19.41
N GLY A 47 -12.13 -14.01 -20.19
CA GLY A 47 -10.72 -13.61 -20.09
C GLY A 47 -9.71 -14.70 -20.43
N GLY A 48 -10.10 -15.73 -21.20
CA GLY A 48 -9.22 -16.85 -21.50
C GLY A 48 -9.79 -17.91 -22.45
N CYS A 49 -9.11 -19.06 -22.48
CA CYS A 49 -9.61 -20.28 -23.11
C CYS A 49 -9.16 -21.52 -22.33
N GLU A 50 -10.00 -22.55 -22.33
CA GLU A 50 -9.63 -23.90 -21.94
C GLU A 50 -9.12 -24.64 -23.18
N VAL A 51 -7.99 -25.34 -23.02
CA VAL A 51 -7.43 -26.23 -24.01
C VAL A 51 -7.50 -27.64 -23.45
N GLU A 52 -8.21 -28.51 -24.17
CA GLU A 52 -8.44 -29.89 -23.79
C GLU A 52 -7.97 -30.82 -24.90
N TRP A 53 -7.30 -31.90 -24.53
CA TRP A 53 -6.78 -32.87 -25.46
C TRP A 53 -6.79 -34.26 -24.83
N THR A 54 -7.12 -35.27 -25.63
CA THR A 54 -7.16 -36.67 -25.22
C THR A 54 -5.93 -37.39 -25.79
N PRO A 55 -4.94 -37.77 -24.96
CA PRO A 55 -3.78 -38.52 -25.43
C PRO A 55 -4.17 -39.91 -25.91
N ASP A 56 -3.58 -40.38 -27.02
CA ASP A 56 -3.70 -41.79 -27.42
C ASP A 56 -2.98 -42.69 -26.41
N PRO A 57 -3.69 -43.51 -25.61
CA PRO A 57 -3.09 -44.31 -24.54
C PRO A 57 -2.02 -45.29 -25.05
N GLU A 58 -2.07 -45.70 -26.32
CA GLU A 58 -1.11 -46.64 -26.90
C GLU A 58 0.19 -45.97 -27.38
N ASP A 59 0.21 -44.63 -27.53
CA ASP A 59 1.37 -43.89 -27.98
C ASP A 59 2.28 -43.47 -26.82
N ASN A 60 3.21 -44.34 -26.41
CA ASN A 60 4.17 -44.06 -25.33
C ASN A 60 5.29 -43.08 -25.71
N ASN A 61 5.31 -42.56 -26.94
CA ASN A 61 6.40 -41.69 -27.42
C ASN A 61 6.14 -40.20 -27.16
N PHE A 62 4.97 -39.83 -26.61
CA PHE A 62 4.53 -38.45 -26.42
C PHE A 62 4.59 -37.97 -24.96
N VAL A 63 5.07 -36.74 -24.73
CA VAL A 63 5.23 -36.17 -23.37
C VAL A 63 4.27 -35.02 -23.09
N PHE A 64 4.20 -34.03 -23.99
CA PHE A 64 3.32 -32.87 -23.82
C PHE A 64 3.05 -32.12 -25.14
N LEU A 65 1.92 -31.44 -25.17
CA LEU A 65 1.54 -30.46 -26.17
C LEU A 65 2.00 -29.07 -25.71
N HIS A 66 2.72 -28.36 -26.56
CA HIS A 66 3.20 -27.00 -26.32
C HIS A 66 2.37 -26.00 -27.12
N ILE A 67 2.00 -24.88 -26.50
CA ILE A 67 1.16 -23.85 -27.09
C ILE A 67 1.94 -22.54 -27.05
N GLU A 68 2.13 -21.89 -28.20
CA GLU A 68 2.75 -20.58 -28.32
C GLU A 68 1.81 -19.58 -28.97
N PHE A 69 1.76 -18.35 -28.45
CA PHE A 69 1.08 -17.22 -29.10
C PHE A 69 1.63 -15.89 -28.58
N THR A 70 1.21 -14.79 -29.20
CA THR A 70 1.47 -13.44 -28.70
C THR A 70 0.18 -12.85 -28.14
N ASP A 71 0.22 -12.33 -26.91
CA ASP A 71 -0.95 -11.74 -26.28
C ASP A 71 -1.24 -10.30 -26.75
N HIS A 72 -2.31 -9.70 -26.21
CA HIS A 72 -2.76 -8.35 -26.54
C HIS A 72 -1.81 -7.24 -26.08
N ASP A 73 -0.85 -7.55 -25.20
CA ASP A 73 0.22 -6.66 -24.77
C ASP A 73 1.50 -6.86 -25.60
N ASN A 74 1.43 -7.60 -26.71
CA ASN A 74 2.57 -8.03 -27.53
C ASN A 74 3.61 -8.88 -26.77
N LYS A 75 3.18 -9.63 -25.73
CA LYS A 75 4.08 -10.53 -25.01
C LYS A 75 3.94 -11.96 -25.52
N PRO A 76 5.06 -12.67 -25.77
CA PRO A 76 5.01 -14.09 -26.09
C PRO A 76 4.52 -14.87 -24.87
N ARG A 77 3.61 -15.80 -25.10
CA ARG A 77 3.02 -16.70 -24.10
C ARG A 77 3.28 -18.13 -24.54
N SER A 78 3.66 -18.95 -23.58
CA SER A 78 3.94 -20.37 -23.80
C SER A 78 3.32 -21.22 -22.70
N TYR A 79 2.64 -22.29 -23.06
CA TYR A 79 2.01 -23.20 -22.12
C TYR A 79 2.25 -24.66 -22.51
N ASN A 80 2.24 -25.55 -21.51
CA ASN A 80 2.36 -26.99 -21.71
C ASN A 80 1.11 -27.71 -21.22
N VAL A 81 0.61 -28.63 -22.03
CA VAL A 81 -0.44 -29.57 -21.68
C VAL A 81 0.18 -30.96 -21.72
N SER A 82 0.57 -31.47 -20.56
CA SER A 82 1.18 -32.80 -20.49
C SER A 82 0.11 -33.88 -20.42
N ARG A 83 0.36 -35.00 -21.11
CA ARG A 83 -0.38 -36.27 -20.91
C ARG A 83 -0.43 -36.69 -19.44
N TYR A 84 0.62 -36.35 -18.71
CA TYR A 84 0.88 -36.82 -17.37
C TYR A 84 0.14 -36.00 -16.30
N GLY A 85 -0.20 -34.74 -16.58
CA GLY A 85 -0.91 -33.86 -15.64
C GLY A 85 -0.41 -32.42 -15.72
N SER A 86 -1.23 -31.46 -15.29
CA SER A 86 -1.01 -30.02 -15.48
C SER A 86 -0.01 -29.36 -14.51
N GLU A 87 0.52 -30.08 -13.53
CA GLU A 87 1.45 -29.53 -12.54
C GLU A 87 2.80 -30.26 -12.61
N LEU A 88 3.70 -29.74 -13.46
CA LEU A 88 5.14 -30.05 -13.48
C LEU A 88 5.47 -31.56 -13.40
N VAL A 89 5.07 -32.29 -14.46
CA VAL A 89 5.58 -33.63 -14.84
C VAL A 89 5.48 -34.68 -13.73
N THR A 90 4.27 -35.01 -13.31
CA THR A 90 3.99 -36.30 -12.65
C THR A 90 2.91 -37.02 -13.45
N PRO A 91 2.98 -38.35 -13.67
CA PRO A 91 2.10 -39.11 -14.59
C PRO A 91 0.68 -39.36 -14.07
N PHE A 92 0.22 -38.56 -13.10
CA PHE A 92 -1.00 -38.82 -12.36
C PHE A 92 -2.10 -37.80 -12.65
N VAL A 93 -3.29 -38.28 -13.01
CA VAL A 93 -4.57 -37.56 -12.96
C VAL A 93 -5.21 -37.75 -11.59
N LYS A 94 -6.27 -36.99 -11.27
CA LYS A 94 -7.03 -37.16 -10.02
C LYS A 94 -8.26 -38.02 -10.28
N ASP A 95 -8.46 -39.06 -9.47
CA ASP A 95 -9.73 -39.81 -9.44
C ASP A 95 -10.88 -38.97 -8.86
N GLU A 96 -12.10 -39.54 -8.82
CA GLU A 96 -13.30 -38.87 -8.27
C GLU A 96 -13.14 -38.43 -6.80
N ASP A 97 -12.24 -39.07 -6.05
CA ASP A 97 -11.93 -38.78 -4.65
C ASP A 97 -10.73 -37.81 -4.50
N GLY A 98 -10.13 -37.38 -5.61
CA GLY A 98 -9.01 -36.45 -5.65
C GLY A 98 -7.61 -37.06 -5.48
N ASN A 99 -7.50 -38.40 -5.48
CA ASN A 99 -6.21 -39.11 -5.35
C ASN A 99 -5.46 -39.17 -6.68
N PRO A 100 -4.12 -39.08 -6.68
CA PRO A 100 -3.31 -39.22 -7.89
C PRO A 100 -3.30 -40.67 -8.41
N VAL A 101 -3.77 -40.88 -9.65
CA VAL A 101 -3.79 -42.17 -10.36
C VAL A 101 -3.15 -42.03 -11.74
N LEU A 102 -2.43 -43.06 -12.22
CA LEU A 102 -1.75 -43.00 -13.51
C LEU A 102 -2.75 -42.81 -14.65
N ASN A 103 -2.46 -41.90 -15.59
CA ASN A 103 -3.31 -41.66 -16.78
C ASN A 103 -3.13 -42.75 -17.86
N GLU A 104 -3.34 -44.02 -17.50
CA GLU A 104 -3.19 -45.18 -18.40
C GLU A 104 -4.37 -45.34 -19.36
N ASN A 105 -5.51 -44.73 -19.05
CA ASN A 105 -6.76 -44.87 -19.81
C ASN A 105 -6.88 -43.86 -20.97
N GLY A 106 -5.91 -42.95 -21.13
CA GLY A 106 -5.98 -41.89 -22.14
C GLY A 106 -7.07 -40.86 -21.81
N GLU A 107 -7.22 -40.49 -20.54
CA GLU A 107 -8.19 -39.47 -20.13
C GLU A 107 -7.78 -38.09 -20.64
N SER A 108 -8.78 -37.26 -20.94
CA SER A 108 -8.59 -35.90 -21.41
C SER A 108 -7.80 -35.07 -20.39
N VAL A 109 -6.73 -34.42 -20.85
CA VAL A 109 -5.97 -33.45 -20.07
C VAL A 109 -6.39 -32.04 -20.44
N LYS A 110 -6.53 -31.19 -19.43
CA LYS A 110 -7.03 -29.81 -19.58
C LYS A 110 -6.01 -28.81 -19.06
N MET A 111 -5.97 -27.64 -19.69
CA MET A 111 -5.30 -26.47 -19.16
C MET A 111 -6.13 -25.21 -19.37
N VAL A 112 -5.92 -24.20 -18.54
CA VAL A 112 -6.63 -22.91 -18.67
C VAL A 112 -5.64 -21.79 -18.95
N ILE A 113 -5.77 -21.15 -20.11
CA ILE A 113 -5.08 -19.91 -20.45
C ILE A 113 -5.94 -18.75 -19.94
N LYS A 114 -5.36 -17.88 -19.10
CA LYS A 114 -6.04 -16.70 -18.50
C LYS A 114 -5.35 -15.40 -18.92
N ASP A 115 -5.89 -14.28 -18.45
CA ASP A 115 -5.38 -12.92 -18.64
C ASP A 115 -5.47 -12.46 -20.11
N LEU A 116 -6.51 -12.83 -20.84
CA LEU A 116 -6.75 -12.43 -22.23
C LEU A 116 -7.91 -11.45 -22.36
N VAL A 117 -7.92 -10.62 -23.41
CA VAL A 117 -9.05 -9.74 -23.75
C VAL A 117 -9.88 -10.34 -24.89
N ASN A 118 -11.03 -9.73 -25.18
CA ASN A 118 -11.97 -10.18 -26.22
C ASN A 118 -11.50 -9.90 -27.64
N GLN A 119 -10.41 -10.52 -28.04
CA GLN A 119 -9.91 -10.50 -29.41
C GLN A 119 -9.57 -11.91 -29.87
N GLU A 120 -9.44 -12.09 -31.19
CA GLU A 120 -8.98 -13.36 -31.73
C GLU A 120 -7.49 -13.54 -31.45
N TYR A 121 -7.12 -14.74 -30.96
CA TYR A 121 -5.75 -15.19 -30.78
C TYR A 121 -5.49 -16.40 -31.67
N THR A 122 -4.36 -16.38 -32.37
CA THR A 122 -3.85 -17.54 -33.11
C THR A 122 -2.90 -18.31 -32.19
N LEU A 123 -3.34 -19.49 -31.74
CA LEU A 123 -2.56 -20.41 -30.93
C LEU A 123 -1.81 -21.37 -31.85
N HIS A 124 -0.49 -21.42 -31.71
CA HIS A 124 0.37 -22.35 -32.45
C HIS A 124 0.69 -23.56 -31.58
N PHE A 125 0.53 -24.76 -32.13
CA PHE A 125 0.63 -26.00 -31.39
C PHE A 125 1.85 -26.81 -31.82
N TYR A 126 2.54 -27.37 -30.85
CA TYR A 126 3.62 -28.32 -31.08
C TYR A 126 3.47 -29.55 -30.22
N ALA A 127 3.94 -30.65 -30.77
CA ALA A 127 4.00 -31.96 -30.15
C ALA A 127 5.46 -32.25 -29.76
N TYR A 128 5.70 -32.73 -28.54
CA TYR A 128 7.05 -33.13 -28.10
C TYR A 128 7.11 -34.62 -27.75
N ASN A 129 8.13 -35.29 -28.29
CA ASN A 129 8.39 -36.69 -28.00
C ASN A 129 9.32 -36.87 -26.77
N ASN A 130 9.56 -38.11 -26.36
CA ASN A 130 10.44 -38.45 -25.21
C ASN A 130 11.89 -37.95 -25.36
N ASP A 131 12.36 -37.74 -26.59
CA ASP A 131 13.70 -37.23 -26.90
C ASP A 131 13.73 -35.70 -27.05
N ASN A 132 12.62 -35.02 -26.71
CA ASN A 132 12.41 -33.57 -26.82
C ASN A 132 12.48 -33.02 -28.27
N ASN A 133 12.24 -33.88 -29.26
CA ASN A 133 12.05 -33.46 -30.64
C ASN A 133 10.66 -32.86 -30.83
N ARG A 134 10.61 -31.71 -31.51
CA ARG A 134 9.40 -30.91 -31.73
C ARG A 134 8.77 -31.24 -33.08
N ILE A 135 7.47 -31.50 -33.09
CA ILE A 135 6.63 -31.61 -34.29
C ILE A 135 5.70 -30.40 -34.33
N ASP A 136 5.65 -29.74 -35.48
CA ASP A 136 4.70 -28.67 -35.75
C ASP A 136 3.33 -29.27 -36.09
N LEU A 137 2.29 -28.91 -35.32
CA LEU A 137 0.91 -29.34 -35.57
C LEU A 137 0.10 -28.29 -36.34
N GLY A 138 0.63 -27.07 -36.50
CA GLY A 138 -0.05 -25.92 -37.07
C GLY A 138 -0.71 -25.01 -36.03
N SER A 139 -1.68 -24.20 -36.48
CA SER A 139 -2.32 -23.18 -35.67
C SER A 139 -3.84 -23.27 -35.68
N ARG A 140 -4.46 -22.86 -34.57
CA ARG A 140 -5.91 -22.65 -34.46
C ARG A 140 -6.22 -21.30 -33.81
N SER A 141 -7.33 -20.70 -34.22
CA SER A 141 -7.80 -19.43 -33.66
C SER A 141 -8.86 -19.64 -32.58
N ILE A 142 -8.88 -18.76 -31.58
CA ILE A 142 -9.90 -18.70 -30.53
C ILE A 142 -10.14 -17.25 -30.12
N THR A 143 -11.39 -16.89 -29.79
CA THR A 143 -11.75 -15.60 -29.21
C THR A 143 -12.31 -15.81 -27.81
N PRO A 144 -11.64 -15.35 -26.74
CA PRO A 144 -12.16 -15.41 -25.36
C PRO A 144 -13.50 -14.71 -25.16
N LEU A 145 -14.26 -15.17 -24.15
CA LEU A 145 -15.47 -14.48 -23.66
C LEU A 145 -15.11 -13.26 -22.80
N ASP A 146 -16.09 -12.41 -22.49
CA ASP A 146 -15.90 -11.07 -21.91
C ASP A 146 -14.98 -11.07 -20.68
N TYR A 147 -13.77 -10.52 -20.83
CA TYR A 147 -12.79 -10.51 -19.74
C TYR A 147 -13.27 -9.67 -18.56
N LYS A 148 -14.15 -8.68 -18.77
CA LYS A 148 -14.74 -7.86 -17.70
C LYS A 148 -15.56 -8.70 -16.71
N GLN A 149 -15.96 -9.90 -17.12
CA GLN A 149 -16.64 -10.87 -16.26
C GLN A 149 -15.68 -11.63 -15.33
N CYS A 150 -14.37 -11.47 -15.46
CA CYS A 150 -13.41 -12.04 -14.51
C CYS A 150 -13.47 -11.34 -13.16
N THR A 151 -13.21 -12.10 -12.11
CA THR A 151 -12.94 -11.56 -10.77
C THR A 151 -11.77 -10.58 -10.83
N PRO A 152 -11.84 -9.41 -10.17
CA PRO A 152 -10.74 -8.45 -10.16
C PRO A 152 -9.51 -9.00 -9.43
N ASP A 153 -8.37 -8.35 -9.68
CA ASP A 153 -7.07 -8.77 -9.16
C ASP A 153 -7.01 -8.62 -7.64
N SER A 154 -6.27 -9.51 -6.97
CA SER A 154 -6.05 -9.41 -5.53
C SER A 154 -5.11 -8.28 -5.14
N ILE A 155 -5.23 -7.80 -3.90
CA ILE A 155 -4.17 -7.04 -3.22
C ILE A 155 -3.51 -7.87 -2.12
N PHE A 156 -2.30 -7.49 -1.72
CA PHE A 156 -1.51 -8.23 -0.73
C PHE A 156 -0.67 -7.33 0.17
N ALA A 157 -0.06 -7.92 1.20
CA ALA A 157 0.72 -7.21 2.21
C ALA A 157 -0.04 -6.02 2.84
N VAL A 158 -1.32 -6.25 3.17
CA VAL A 158 -2.21 -5.23 3.74
C VAL A 158 -1.85 -5.01 5.21
N SER A 159 -1.61 -3.75 5.57
CA SER A 159 -1.40 -3.26 6.92
C SER A 159 -2.46 -2.20 7.24
N ILE A 160 -3.04 -2.28 8.44
CA ILE A 160 -4.09 -1.38 8.91
C ILE A 160 -3.74 -0.98 10.34
N SER A 161 -3.69 0.33 10.60
CA SER A 161 -3.50 0.86 11.95
C SER A 161 -4.52 1.96 12.26
N ALA A 162 -5.11 1.87 13.45
CA ALA A 162 -5.92 2.94 14.00
C ALA A 162 -5.01 3.91 14.76
N LYS A 163 -5.35 5.18 14.67
CA LYS A 163 -4.79 6.28 15.45
C LYS A 163 -5.94 6.96 16.18
N GLY A 164 -5.61 7.83 17.14
CA GLY A 164 -6.61 8.62 17.83
C GLY A 164 -7.50 9.42 16.88
N GLY A 165 -8.66 9.88 17.36
CA GLY A 165 -9.54 10.78 16.60
C GLY A 165 -10.23 10.13 15.40
N ARG A 166 -10.48 8.81 15.45
CA ARG A 166 -11.02 7.98 14.34
C ARG A 166 -10.13 7.89 13.11
N LYS A 167 -8.86 8.28 13.20
CA LYS A 167 -7.93 8.23 12.09
C LYS A 167 -7.49 6.79 11.83
N VAL A 168 -7.46 6.40 10.56
CA VAL A 168 -6.97 5.09 10.12
C VAL A 168 -5.93 5.30 9.03
N ILE A 169 -4.83 4.57 9.15
CA ILE A 169 -3.75 4.52 8.17
C ILE A 169 -3.74 3.12 7.55
N LEU A 170 -3.73 3.09 6.22
CA LEU A 170 -3.73 1.88 5.41
C LEU A 170 -2.50 1.84 4.52
N GLU A 171 -1.92 0.65 4.37
CA GLU A 171 -0.86 0.37 3.39
C GLU A 171 -1.08 -0.99 2.73
N TRP A 172 -0.79 -1.10 1.44
CA TRP A 172 -0.93 -2.36 0.70
C TRP A 172 -0.06 -2.40 -0.56
N LYS A 173 -0.04 -3.55 -1.22
CA LYS A 173 0.57 -3.73 -2.54
C LYS A 173 -0.43 -4.26 -3.55
N GLU A 174 -0.27 -3.80 -4.78
CA GLU A 174 -1.03 -4.24 -5.95
C GLU A 174 -0.11 -5.03 -6.91
N PRO A 175 -0.65 -6.02 -7.63
CA PRO A 175 0.03 -6.60 -8.77
C PRO A 175 0.23 -5.54 -9.86
N GLN A 176 1.10 -5.84 -10.83
CA GLN A 176 1.22 -5.01 -12.02
C GLN A 176 -0.11 -5.02 -12.76
N VAL A 177 -0.69 -3.83 -13.00
CA VAL A 177 -1.92 -3.69 -13.77
C VAL A 177 -1.63 -4.10 -15.21
N LYS A 178 -2.36 -5.11 -15.68
CA LYS A 178 -2.31 -5.59 -17.07
C LYS A 178 -3.51 -5.02 -17.83
N THR A 179 -3.45 -5.00 -19.16
CA THR A 179 -4.58 -4.56 -19.99
C THR A 179 -5.81 -5.48 -19.82
N SER A 180 -5.60 -6.75 -19.44
CA SER A 180 -6.65 -7.70 -19.08
C SER A 180 -7.11 -7.64 -17.62
N SER A 181 -6.58 -6.71 -16.80
CA SER A 181 -7.08 -6.49 -15.45
C SER A 181 -8.51 -5.95 -15.48
N THR A 182 -9.35 -6.44 -14.57
CA THR A 182 -10.73 -5.94 -14.41
C THR A 182 -10.90 -5.00 -13.23
N SER A 183 -9.85 -4.84 -12.41
CA SER A 183 -9.87 -3.98 -11.23
C SER A 183 -10.13 -2.53 -11.61
N ASP A 184 -11.00 -1.87 -10.87
CA ASP A 184 -11.32 -0.44 -10.98
C ASP A 184 -10.88 0.32 -9.74
N LYS A 185 -11.17 -0.23 -8.55
CA LYS A 185 -10.83 0.39 -7.26
C LYS A 185 -10.40 -0.64 -6.23
N VAL A 186 -9.58 -0.21 -5.28
CA VAL A 186 -9.37 -0.88 -4.01
C VAL A 186 -10.43 -0.39 -3.03
N PHE A 187 -10.97 -1.28 -2.20
CA PHE A 187 -11.88 -0.90 -1.13
C PHE A 187 -11.42 -1.45 0.23
N PHE A 188 -11.82 -0.73 1.27
CA PHE A 188 -11.77 -1.17 2.66
C PHE A 188 -13.15 -0.93 3.30
N ARG A 189 -13.71 -1.99 3.88
CA ARG A 189 -15.02 -2.03 4.53
C ARG A 189 -14.83 -2.25 6.03
N PHE A 190 -15.10 -1.21 6.82
CA PHE A 190 -15.07 -1.21 8.27
C PHE A 190 -16.45 -1.53 8.80
N LYS A 191 -16.59 -2.66 9.51
CA LYS A 191 -17.86 -3.14 10.05
C LYS A 191 -17.88 -2.99 11.56
N PHE A 192 -18.67 -2.04 12.05
CA PHE A 192 -18.92 -1.77 13.45
C PHE A 192 -20.23 -2.46 13.87
N GLY A 193 -20.14 -3.58 14.59
CA GLY A 193 -21.31 -4.41 14.88
C GLY A 193 -21.96 -5.01 13.63
N GLU A 194 -23.27 -5.23 13.66
CA GLU A 194 -24.01 -5.89 12.56
C GLU A 194 -24.45 -4.94 11.44
N ASP A 195 -24.78 -3.68 11.78
CA ASP A 195 -25.51 -2.79 10.86
C ASP A 195 -24.68 -1.64 10.30
N ILE A 196 -23.55 -1.29 10.92
CA ILE A 196 -22.79 -0.09 10.55
C ILE A 196 -21.58 -0.51 9.71
N VAL A 197 -21.63 -0.18 8.43
CA VAL A 197 -20.54 -0.45 7.48
C VAL A 197 -20.09 0.84 6.82
N GLU A 198 -18.83 1.21 7.03
CA GLU A 198 -18.19 2.32 6.36
C GLU A 198 -17.24 1.80 5.28
N THR A 199 -17.42 2.24 4.03
CA THR A 199 -16.60 1.79 2.90
C THR A 199 -15.75 2.94 2.38
N LYS A 200 -14.43 2.73 2.33
CA LYS A 200 -13.51 3.64 1.65
C LYS A 200 -13.07 3.01 0.34
N ASN A 201 -13.29 3.74 -0.75
CA ASN A 201 -12.86 3.36 -2.09
C ASN A 201 -11.66 4.21 -2.48
N ILE A 202 -10.66 3.57 -3.08
CA ILE A 202 -9.36 4.15 -3.38
C ILE A 202 -9.00 3.78 -4.82
N ASP A 203 -8.55 4.76 -5.58
CA ASP A 203 -8.14 4.56 -6.96
C ASP A 203 -6.88 3.67 -7.04
N LEU A 204 -6.76 2.89 -8.11
CA LEU A 204 -5.61 2.01 -8.33
C LEU A 204 -4.29 2.79 -8.41
N GLY A 205 -3.20 2.12 -8.01
CA GLY A 205 -1.86 2.69 -8.00
C GLY A 205 -1.54 3.52 -6.75
N ILE A 206 -2.55 3.89 -5.96
CA ILE A 206 -2.36 4.39 -4.59
C ILE A 206 -2.07 3.19 -3.70
N ARG A 207 -1.03 3.27 -2.87
CA ARG A 207 -0.57 2.14 -2.02
C ARG A 207 -0.56 2.46 -0.53
N HIS A 208 -1.00 3.67 -0.21
CA HIS A 208 -1.10 4.20 1.14
C HIS A 208 -2.28 5.17 1.16
N ALA A 209 -3.09 5.12 2.22
CA ALA A 209 -4.17 6.07 2.43
C ALA A 209 -4.36 6.35 3.92
N GLU A 210 -4.74 7.60 4.19
CA GLU A 210 -5.11 8.06 5.52
C GLU A 210 -6.49 8.72 5.44
N PHE A 211 -7.36 8.41 6.39
CA PHE A 211 -8.67 9.07 6.52
C PHE A 211 -9.19 9.00 7.94
N ILE A 212 -10.21 9.82 8.20
CA ILE A 212 -11.00 9.81 9.42
C ILE A 212 -12.27 9.02 9.14
N LEU A 213 -12.56 8.04 9.99
CA LEU A 213 -13.82 7.30 9.95
C LEU A 213 -14.96 8.13 10.57
N GLU A 214 -16.18 7.90 10.10
CA GLU A 214 -17.38 8.52 10.66
C GLU A 214 -17.74 7.86 12.00
N ASN A 215 -17.47 6.55 12.13
CA ASN A 215 -17.79 5.75 13.30
C ASN A 215 -16.54 5.37 14.12
N SER A 216 -16.77 4.92 15.35
CA SER A 216 -15.76 4.47 16.30
C SER A 216 -16.23 3.22 17.05
N GLY A 217 -15.31 2.65 17.83
CA GLY A 217 -15.45 1.38 18.52
C GLY A 217 -14.67 0.26 17.86
N GLU A 218 -14.89 -0.94 18.37
CA GLU A 218 -14.33 -2.17 17.84
C GLU A 218 -14.97 -2.52 16.48
N CYS A 219 -14.14 -2.77 15.46
CA CYS A 219 -14.60 -3.14 14.12
C CYS A 219 -13.78 -4.26 13.48
N THR A 220 -14.45 -4.98 12.57
CA THR A 220 -13.77 -5.91 11.65
C THR A 220 -13.59 -5.26 10.30
N VAL A 221 -12.53 -5.63 9.58
CA VAL A 221 -12.23 -5.04 8.27
C VAL A 221 -12.25 -6.10 7.17
N GLU A 222 -12.98 -5.81 6.10
CA GLU A 222 -12.85 -6.49 4.80
C GLU A 222 -12.13 -5.56 3.84
N TYR A 223 -11.26 -6.12 3.00
CA TYR A 223 -10.57 -5.37 1.97
C TYR A 223 -10.61 -6.13 0.66
N GLY A 224 -10.36 -5.41 -0.43
CA GLY A 224 -10.39 -6.06 -1.73
C GLY A 224 -10.33 -5.09 -2.88
N THR A 225 -10.70 -5.60 -4.04
CA THR A 225 -10.83 -4.83 -5.28
C THR A 225 -12.22 -5.04 -5.85
N VAL A 226 -12.70 -4.02 -6.55
CA VAL A 226 -13.98 -4.05 -7.27
C VAL A 226 -13.72 -3.72 -8.73
N SER A 227 -14.44 -4.40 -9.63
CA SER A 227 -14.41 -4.12 -11.06
C SER A 227 -15.45 -3.08 -11.48
N VAL A 228 -15.31 -2.53 -12.68
CA VAL A 228 -16.28 -1.59 -13.27
C VAL A 228 -17.71 -2.14 -13.37
N ILE A 229 -17.88 -3.47 -13.35
CA ILE A 229 -19.20 -4.12 -13.38
C ILE A 229 -19.68 -4.59 -11.99
N GLY A 230 -18.96 -4.23 -10.91
CA GLY A 230 -19.33 -4.55 -9.54
C GLY A 230 -18.96 -5.95 -9.07
N LYS A 231 -18.05 -6.66 -9.76
CA LYS A 231 -17.49 -7.92 -9.22
C LYS A 231 -16.43 -7.59 -8.20
N GLU A 232 -16.40 -8.33 -7.10
CA GLU A 232 -15.46 -8.11 -6.02
C GLU A 232 -14.54 -9.32 -5.82
N TRP A 233 -13.26 -9.03 -5.55
CA TRP A 233 -12.38 -9.93 -4.84
C TRP A 233 -12.29 -9.44 -3.40
N VAL A 234 -12.64 -10.26 -2.42
CA VAL A 234 -12.76 -9.85 -1.01
C VAL A 234 -11.91 -10.75 -0.11
N LYS A 235 -11.19 -10.14 0.83
CA LYS A 235 -10.59 -10.83 1.97
C LYS A 235 -10.96 -10.15 3.28
N LYS A 236 -11.00 -10.96 4.34
CA LYS A 236 -11.11 -10.48 5.72
C LYS A 236 -9.71 -10.18 6.26
N TYR A 237 -9.53 -9.04 6.91
CA TYR A 237 -8.33 -8.72 7.67
C TYR A 237 -8.28 -9.61 8.92
N ASN A 238 -7.09 -10.14 9.21
CA ASN A 238 -6.92 -11.01 10.37
C ASN A 238 -6.67 -10.17 11.61
N GLY A 239 -7.73 -9.90 12.35
CA GLY A 239 -7.69 -9.13 13.59
C GLY A 239 -8.92 -8.26 13.73
N THR A 240 -8.98 -7.58 14.87
CA THR A 240 -9.99 -6.58 15.16
C THR A 240 -9.30 -5.23 15.29
N LEU A 241 -9.91 -4.18 14.76
CA LEU A 241 -9.40 -2.82 14.80
C LEU A 241 -10.26 -2.00 15.77
N ASN A 242 -9.63 -1.41 16.78
CA ASN A 242 -10.32 -0.50 17.69
C ASN A 242 -10.09 0.94 17.25
N VAL A 243 -11.14 1.62 16.80
CA VAL A 243 -11.09 2.99 16.30
C VAL A 243 -11.66 3.88 17.38
N VAL A 244 -10.87 4.76 18.00
CA VAL A 244 -11.35 5.50 19.17
C VAL A 244 -11.85 6.90 18.78
N LYS A 245 -13.02 7.29 19.29
CA LYS A 245 -13.50 8.67 19.29
C LYS A 245 -13.49 9.21 20.72
N PHE A 246 -12.56 10.12 20.98
CA PHE A 246 -12.62 10.92 22.17
C PHE A 246 -13.50 12.14 21.90
N TYR A 247 -14.52 12.34 22.73
CA TYR A 247 -15.09 13.67 22.87
C TYR A 247 -14.09 14.48 23.69
N THR A 248 -13.58 15.56 23.13
CA THR A 248 -12.47 16.30 23.73
C THR A 248 -12.88 17.68 24.20
N GLN A 249 -12.26 18.11 25.29
CA GLN A 249 -12.17 19.51 25.69
C GLN A 249 -10.71 19.96 25.49
N GLU A 250 -10.53 21.13 24.88
CA GLU A 250 -9.20 21.72 24.74
C GLU A 250 -8.83 22.44 26.04
N LEU A 251 -7.63 22.18 26.56
CA LEU A 251 -6.98 23.04 27.53
C LEU A 251 -5.93 23.87 26.78
N TRP A 252 -6.36 25.06 26.33
CA TRP A 252 -5.62 25.83 25.34
C TRP A 252 -5.47 27.30 25.71
N GLU A 253 -6.55 27.93 26.18
CA GLU A 253 -6.52 29.35 26.52
C GLU A 253 -5.72 29.59 27.81
N ALA A 254 -5.25 30.82 28.01
CA ALA A 254 -4.48 31.19 29.20
C ALA A 254 -5.16 30.80 30.53
N LYS A 255 -6.50 30.89 30.58
CA LYS A 255 -7.30 30.49 31.75
C LYS A 255 -7.28 28.97 32.01
N ASP A 256 -7.14 28.16 30.96
CA ASP A 256 -7.13 26.70 31.06
C ASP A 256 -5.76 26.18 31.52
N LYS A 257 -4.73 27.04 31.38
CA LYS A 257 -3.32 26.76 31.71
C LYS A 257 -2.89 27.37 33.05
N GLU A 258 -3.84 27.89 33.83
CA GLU A 258 -3.55 28.45 35.14
C GLU A 258 -2.86 27.39 36.04
N GLY A 259 -1.71 27.73 36.61
CA GLY A 259 -0.93 26.83 37.47
C GLY A 259 -0.08 25.80 36.74
N TRP A 260 -0.08 25.77 35.40
CA TRP A 260 0.88 24.96 34.65
C TRP A 260 2.30 25.50 34.84
N THR A 261 3.28 24.60 34.82
CA THR A 261 4.70 24.96 34.86
C THR A 261 5.46 24.18 33.79
N ALA A 262 6.54 24.78 33.26
CA ALA A 262 7.39 24.13 32.28
C ALA A 262 8.86 24.40 32.58
N THR A 263 9.72 23.42 32.29
CA THR A 263 11.18 23.55 32.40
C THR A 263 11.86 22.98 31.17
N CYS A 264 12.93 23.64 30.71
CA CYS A 264 13.77 23.19 29.61
C CYS A 264 15.22 23.54 29.92
N GLU A 265 16.16 22.68 29.54
CA GLU A 265 17.59 22.92 29.77
C GLU A 265 18.19 23.98 28.84
N SER A 266 17.61 24.17 27.65
CA SER A 266 18.07 25.16 26.67
C SER A 266 16.98 26.19 26.44
N VAL A 267 17.21 27.40 26.95
CA VAL A 267 16.26 28.51 26.86
C VAL A 267 17.01 29.79 26.57
N GLN A 268 16.46 30.61 25.67
CA GLN A 268 16.87 31.99 25.50
C GLN A 268 15.89 32.91 26.25
N GLU A 269 16.14 33.11 27.54
CA GLU A 269 15.24 33.85 28.46
C GLU A 269 14.87 35.25 27.97
N SER A 270 15.77 35.93 27.25
CA SER A 270 15.55 37.28 26.74
C SER A 270 14.71 37.34 25.46
N GLU A 271 14.49 36.21 24.79
CA GLU A 271 13.73 36.13 23.52
C GLU A 271 12.42 35.38 23.71
N GLY A 272 12.49 34.18 24.28
CA GLY A 272 11.38 33.25 24.38
C GLY A 272 11.56 32.34 25.58
N PRO A 273 11.15 32.77 26.79
CA PRO A 273 11.23 31.95 27.99
C PRO A 273 10.35 30.69 27.85
N VAL A 274 10.65 29.64 28.60
CA VAL A 274 9.88 28.39 28.53
C VAL A 274 8.41 28.55 28.95
N SER A 275 8.10 29.53 29.81
CA SER A 275 6.73 29.84 30.19
C SER A 275 5.88 30.32 29.01
N SER A 276 6.48 30.89 27.98
CA SER A 276 5.76 31.32 26.76
C SER A 276 5.26 30.16 25.91
N LEU A 277 5.69 28.92 26.18
CA LEU A 277 5.11 27.74 25.53
C LEU A 277 3.72 27.39 26.06
N ILE A 278 3.37 27.85 27.27
CA ILE A 278 2.19 27.44 28.02
C ILE A 278 1.42 28.63 28.59
N ASP A 279 1.54 29.81 27.97
CA ASP A 279 0.88 31.04 28.45
C ASP A 279 -0.47 31.31 27.76
N GLY A 280 -0.84 30.50 26.75
CA GLY A 280 -2.08 30.67 25.99
C GLY A 280 -2.06 31.88 25.06
N ASN A 281 -0.88 32.42 24.74
CA ASN A 281 -0.69 33.54 23.84
C ASN A 281 0.16 33.14 22.62
N ILE A 282 -0.52 32.93 21.50
CA ILE A 282 0.05 32.65 20.18
C ILE A 282 1.11 33.65 19.67
N ASN A 283 1.24 34.83 20.28
CA ASN A 283 2.22 35.85 19.88
C ASN A 283 3.54 35.76 20.65
N THR A 284 3.58 34.98 21.74
CA THR A 284 4.80 34.61 22.45
C THR A 284 5.25 33.22 21.99
N PHE A 285 6.47 32.84 22.34
CA PHE A 285 7.02 31.54 21.97
C PHE A 285 8.17 31.17 22.91
N TRP A 286 8.42 29.88 23.08
CA TRP A 286 9.69 29.40 23.61
C TRP A 286 10.76 29.40 22.52
N ALA A 287 11.99 29.75 22.89
CA ALA A 287 13.17 29.65 22.04
C ALA A 287 14.30 28.93 22.77
N CYS A 288 14.96 27.98 22.10
CA CYS A 288 16.21 27.42 22.60
C CYS A 288 17.30 28.51 22.66
N SER A 289 18.37 28.26 23.43
CA SER A 289 19.51 29.18 23.48
C SER A 289 20.09 29.43 22.09
N TRP A 290 20.51 30.66 21.78
CA TRP A 290 21.20 30.97 20.51
C TRP A 290 22.62 30.44 20.43
N ASN A 291 23.21 30.00 21.54
CA ASN A 291 24.60 29.59 21.59
C ASN A 291 24.79 28.24 20.87
N PRO A 292 25.43 28.21 19.69
CA PRO A 292 25.53 26.97 18.92
C PRO A 292 26.34 25.88 19.63
N ALA A 293 27.20 26.25 20.59
CA ALA A 293 27.99 25.31 21.37
C ALA A 293 27.17 24.43 22.32
N ILE A 294 25.91 24.80 22.59
CA ILE A 294 24.99 24.07 23.48
C ILE A 294 23.69 23.69 22.76
N PHE A 295 23.69 23.72 21.42
CA PHE A 295 22.60 23.13 20.67
C PHE A 295 22.49 21.65 20.96
N LEU A 296 21.24 21.18 21.01
CA LEU A 296 20.90 19.80 21.27
C LEU A 296 20.30 19.19 20.02
N ASP A 297 20.57 17.91 19.81
CA ASP A 297 19.90 17.16 18.74
C ASP A 297 18.41 16.99 19.03
N LYS A 298 18.02 17.05 20.30
CA LYS A 298 16.63 16.97 20.77
C LYS A 298 16.47 17.82 22.03
N TYR A 299 15.53 18.76 21.99
CA TYR A 299 15.19 19.60 23.14
C TYR A 299 14.11 18.95 23.97
N ILE A 300 14.32 18.85 25.28
CA ILE A 300 13.38 18.25 26.22
C ILE A 300 12.72 19.36 27.03
N ILE A 301 11.38 19.37 27.06
CA ILE A 301 10.57 20.30 27.82
C ILE A 301 9.63 19.49 28.72
N ASP A 302 9.88 19.57 30.03
CA ASP A 302 9.04 18.94 31.04
C ASP A 302 7.94 19.91 31.46
N ILE A 303 6.68 19.51 31.30
CA ILE A 303 5.47 20.28 31.57
C ILE A 303 4.71 19.60 32.70
N THR A 304 4.35 20.36 33.74
CA THR A 304 3.58 19.87 34.89
C THR A 304 2.25 20.61 34.99
N LEU A 305 1.17 19.84 34.99
CA LEU A 305 -0.20 20.30 35.18
C LEU A 305 -0.50 20.50 36.68
N PRO A 306 -1.41 21.42 37.05
CA PRO A 306 -1.78 21.66 38.45
C PRO A 306 -2.50 20.48 39.08
N GLU A 307 -3.20 19.68 38.27
CA GLU A 307 -3.93 18.48 38.67
C GLU A 307 -3.84 17.40 37.58
N GLU A 308 -4.25 16.18 37.90
CA GLU A 308 -4.30 15.09 36.92
C GLU A 308 -5.41 15.30 35.90
N GLN A 309 -5.09 15.02 34.64
CA GLN A 309 -5.99 15.12 33.51
C GLN A 309 -6.06 13.79 32.76
N ASP A 310 -7.24 13.43 32.27
CA ASP A 310 -7.45 12.30 31.36
C ASP A 310 -7.08 12.73 29.94
N MET A 311 -5.77 12.74 29.64
CA MET A 311 -5.22 13.24 28.39
C MET A 311 -5.51 12.26 27.23
N VAL A 312 -6.01 12.80 26.13
CA VAL A 312 -6.37 12.06 24.91
C VAL A 312 -5.75 12.63 23.65
N GLY A 313 -4.97 13.69 23.78
CA GLY A 313 -4.26 14.32 22.67
C GLY A 313 -3.41 15.49 23.12
N VAL A 314 -2.56 15.96 22.23
CA VAL A 314 -1.81 17.21 22.39
C VAL A 314 -2.17 18.19 21.28
N ILE A 315 -1.98 19.46 21.59
CA ILE A 315 -2.20 20.57 20.68
C ILE A 315 -0.87 21.30 20.57
N LEU A 316 -0.38 21.49 19.35
CA LEU A 316 0.86 22.22 19.08
C LEU A 316 0.57 23.33 18.08
N GLN A 317 1.14 24.50 18.32
CA GLN A 317 1.13 25.57 17.33
C GLN A 317 2.51 26.19 17.20
N GLN A 318 2.94 26.29 15.96
CA GLN A 318 4.20 26.91 15.58
C GLN A 318 4.27 28.37 16.01
N ARG A 319 5.49 28.89 16.17
CA ARG A 319 5.72 30.32 16.36
C ARG A 319 5.02 31.10 15.25
N GLN A 320 4.21 32.09 15.64
CA GLN A 320 3.64 33.02 14.68
C GLN A 320 4.71 34.07 14.33
N SER A 321 5.10 34.15 13.06
CA SER A 321 6.02 35.19 12.60
C SER A 321 5.60 35.69 11.22
N ASN A 322 5.41 37.00 11.10
CA ASN A 322 5.08 37.66 9.84
C ASN A 322 6.30 38.35 9.19
N SER A 323 7.54 38.00 9.58
CA SER A 323 8.75 38.56 8.94
C SER A 323 10.08 37.86 9.25
N MET A 324 10.32 37.30 10.45
CA MET A 324 11.63 36.72 10.85
C MET A 324 11.50 35.46 11.72
N GLY A 325 12.28 34.42 11.40
CA GLY A 325 12.43 33.22 12.25
C GLY A 325 11.74 31.95 11.74
N TYR A 326 11.12 31.95 10.55
CA TYR A 326 10.42 30.79 9.99
C TYR A 326 11.31 29.56 9.74
N TRP A 327 12.63 29.73 9.67
CA TRP A 327 13.59 28.63 9.56
C TRP A 327 13.81 27.87 10.89
N ARG A 328 13.27 28.40 12.00
CA ARG A 328 13.39 27.84 13.36
C ARG A 328 12.15 27.03 13.78
N LEU A 329 11.20 26.84 12.86
CA LEU A 329 9.97 26.08 13.12
C LEU A 329 10.28 24.60 13.27
N VAL A 330 9.66 23.92 14.22
CA VAL A 330 9.94 22.51 14.52
C VAL A 330 9.26 21.60 13.50
N GLN A 331 9.94 20.55 13.04
CA GLN A 331 9.32 19.51 12.22
C GLN A 331 8.86 18.33 13.06
N HIS A 332 9.72 17.83 13.94
CA HIS A 332 9.50 16.56 14.60
C HIS A 332 9.36 16.74 16.11
N PHE A 333 8.47 15.94 16.70
CA PHE A 333 8.28 15.91 18.13
C PHE A 333 7.93 14.52 18.64
N SER A 334 8.05 14.32 19.95
CA SER A 334 7.55 13.15 20.64
C SER A 334 6.92 13.58 21.96
N ILE A 335 5.97 12.78 22.44
CA ILE A 335 5.30 12.99 23.73
C ILE A 335 5.51 11.76 24.59
N GLU A 336 5.98 12.01 25.80
CA GLU A 336 6.00 11.02 26.86
C GLU A 336 5.17 11.55 28.04
N VAL A 337 4.56 10.65 28.80
CA VAL A 337 3.81 11.00 30.01
C VAL A 337 4.21 10.12 31.16
N LYS A 338 4.12 10.63 32.37
CA LYS A 338 4.24 9.82 33.59
C LYS A 338 2.85 9.61 34.16
N THR A 339 2.33 8.40 34.03
CA THR A 339 0.98 8.03 34.51
C THR A 339 0.98 7.87 36.03
N GLU A 340 -0.21 7.95 36.64
CA GLU A 340 -0.39 7.75 38.07
C GLU A 340 0.28 6.44 38.54
N GLY A 341 1.05 6.52 39.64
CA GLY A 341 1.77 5.38 40.22
C GLY A 341 3.00 4.89 39.46
N SER A 342 3.29 5.42 38.26
CA SER A 342 4.53 5.13 37.54
C SER A 342 5.67 6.02 38.01
N GLU A 343 6.89 5.48 38.09
CA GLU A 343 8.11 6.27 38.25
C GLU A 343 8.72 6.69 36.90
N GLU A 344 8.42 5.94 35.84
CA GLU A 344 8.98 6.09 34.50
C GLU A 344 8.01 6.80 33.55
N TYR A 345 8.60 7.47 32.54
CA TYR A 345 7.86 8.03 31.43
C TYR A 345 7.46 6.93 30.43
N THR A 346 6.21 7.01 29.95
CA THR A 346 5.66 6.16 28.89
C THR A 346 5.60 6.97 27.61
N MET A 347 6.18 6.44 26.53
CA MET A 347 6.08 7.03 25.20
C MET A 347 4.65 6.88 24.66
N VAL A 348 3.98 8.01 24.37
CA VAL A 348 2.60 8.03 23.85
C VAL A 348 2.52 8.54 22.42
N ILE A 349 3.47 9.38 22.00
CA ILE A 349 3.71 9.70 20.59
C ILE A 349 5.21 9.52 20.35
N PRO A 350 5.65 8.42 19.70
CA PRO A 350 7.07 8.16 19.46
C PRO A 350 7.69 9.15 18.48
N GLU A 351 6.94 9.53 17.45
CA GLU A 351 7.31 10.54 16.48
C GLU A 351 6.04 11.14 15.86
N GLY A 352 5.88 12.45 15.99
CA GLY A 352 4.88 13.25 15.32
C GLY A 352 5.55 14.28 14.42
N THR A 353 4.85 14.67 13.35
CA THR A 353 5.34 15.64 12.36
C THR A 353 4.41 16.85 12.32
N LEU A 354 4.97 18.02 12.58
CA LEU A 354 4.31 19.31 12.35
C LEU A 354 4.48 19.72 10.90
N THR A 355 3.45 20.34 10.34
CA THR A 355 3.43 20.82 8.96
C THR A 355 3.28 22.34 8.90
N ASN A 356 3.30 22.89 7.68
CA ASN A 356 2.98 24.28 7.39
C ASN A 356 1.48 24.53 7.19
N GLU A 357 0.61 23.73 7.82
CA GLU A 357 -0.84 23.92 7.77
C GLU A 357 -1.23 25.37 8.16
N GLY A 358 -2.20 25.93 7.45
CA GLY A 358 -2.60 27.34 7.59
C GLY A 358 -1.77 28.32 6.75
N ALA A 359 -0.64 27.89 6.17
CA ALA A 359 0.15 28.76 5.31
C ALA A 359 -0.61 29.15 4.02
N THR A 360 -0.81 30.46 3.81
CA THR A 360 -1.43 30.99 2.57
C THR A 360 -0.46 30.98 1.38
N ASP A 361 0.84 30.91 1.64
CA ASP A 361 1.89 30.78 0.65
C ASP A 361 2.92 29.75 1.15
N LYS A 362 2.97 28.58 0.50
CA LYS A 362 3.88 27.49 0.86
C LYS A 362 5.34 27.83 0.57
N ASP A 363 5.59 28.77 -0.35
CA ASP A 363 6.92 29.23 -0.73
C ASP A 363 7.37 30.41 0.14
N ASN A 364 6.49 30.96 0.99
CA ASN A 364 6.77 32.12 1.85
C ASN A 364 6.11 32.01 3.24
N LEU A 365 6.47 30.95 3.97
CA LEU A 365 5.99 30.65 5.32
C LEU A 365 6.22 31.76 6.34
N GLY A 366 7.17 32.65 6.10
CA GLY A 366 7.47 33.81 6.95
C GLY A 366 6.39 34.88 6.98
N THR A 367 5.26 34.72 6.28
CA THR A 367 4.15 35.69 6.26
C THR A 367 2.81 35.12 6.69
N ALA A 368 2.72 33.81 6.93
CA ALA A 368 1.44 33.15 7.15
C ALA A 368 1.20 32.79 8.62
N TYR A 369 -0.06 32.86 9.02
CA TYR A 369 -0.50 32.37 10.32
C TYR A 369 -0.61 30.84 10.26
N LEU A 370 0.24 30.14 11.01
CA LEU A 370 0.26 28.68 10.99
C LEU A 370 -0.83 28.15 11.91
N ALA A 371 -1.58 27.19 11.40
CA ALA A 371 -2.70 26.59 12.09
C ALA A 371 -2.25 25.85 13.35
N LYS A 372 -3.15 25.83 14.32
CA LYS A 372 -3.12 24.92 15.46
C LYS A 372 -3.28 23.48 14.95
N GLN A 373 -2.39 22.58 15.36
CA GLN A 373 -2.38 21.18 14.93
C GLN A 373 -2.66 20.26 16.13
N ASN A 374 -3.64 19.38 15.96
CA ASN A 374 -4.08 18.43 16.99
C ASN A 374 -3.51 17.04 16.70
N PHE A 375 -3.06 16.36 17.74
CA PHE A 375 -2.52 15.00 17.66
C PHE A 375 -3.20 14.13 18.71
N ASP A 376 -4.17 13.34 18.28
CA ASP A 376 -4.94 12.45 19.14
C ASP A 376 -4.12 11.20 19.52
N LEU A 377 -4.26 10.77 20.77
CA LEU A 377 -3.65 9.55 21.30
C LEU A 377 -4.51 8.32 20.98
N GLU A 378 -3.91 7.14 21.06
CA GLU A 378 -4.63 5.87 20.82
C GLU A 378 -5.48 5.41 22.03
N GLN A 379 -5.20 5.98 23.21
CA GLN A 379 -5.88 5.66 24.47
C GLN A 379 -5.82 6.84 25.44
N ILE A 380 -6.57 6.75 26.54
CA ILE A 380 -6.55 7.74 27.62
C ILE A 380 -5.30 7.55 28.47
N TYR A 381 -4.60 8.64 28.77
CA TYR A 381 -3.51 8.67 29.74
C TYR A 381 -3.84 9.65 30.87
N ARG A 382 -4.13 9.11 32.07
CA ARG A 382 -4.29 9.93 33.27
C ARG A 382 -2.93 10.40 33.76
N THR A 383 -2.65 11.69 33.64
CA THR A 383 -1.32 12.26 33.96
C THR A 383 -1.39 13.71 34.40
N ARG A 384 -0.35 14.15 35.10
CA ARG A 384 -0.03 15.57 35.36
C ARG A 384 1.39 15.94 34.91
N GLN A 385 2.14 15.01 34.33
CA GLN A 385 3.55 15.16 33.98
C GLN A 385 3.76 14.73 32.54
N ILE A 386 4.05 15.71 31.69
CA ILE A 386 4.19 15.54 30.25
C ILE A 386 5.60 15.97 29.87
N ARG A 387 6.24 15.19 29.00
CA ARG A 387 7.50 15.53 28.39
C ARG A 387 7.30 15.70 26.90
N LEU A 388 7.51 16.93 26.44
CA LEU A 388 7.54 17.29 25.03
C LEU A 388 8.99 17.30 24.57
N CYS A 389 9.31 16.51 23.55
CA CYS A 389 10.60 16.57 22.90
C CYS A 389 10.45 17.18 21.51
N LEU A 390 11.36 18.08 21.12
CA LEU A 390 11.33 18.79 19.84
C LEU A 390 12.68 18.64 19.13
N TRP A 391 12.66 18.30 17.83
CA TRP A 391 13.86 18.22 17.00
C TRP A 391 13.55 18.46 15.53
N ASP A 392 14.62 18.68 14.77
CA ASP A 392 14.65 19.04 13.35
C ASP A 392 13.81 20.28 12.97
N PRO A 393 14.33 21.11 12.06
CA PRO A 393 13.57 22.24 11.55
C PRO A 393 12.68 21.82 10.37
N LEU A 394 11.45 22.33 10.33
CA LEU A 394 10.51 22.14 9.21
C LEU A 394 11.09 22.66 7.89
N ASN A 395 11.94 23.68 7.98
CA ASN A 395 12.50 24.42 6.86
C ASN A 395 14.03 24.26 6.81
N ARG A 396 14.49 23.00 6.86
CA ARG A 396 15.92 22.67 7.00
C ARG A 396 16.80 23.29 5.92
N GLU A 397 16.31 23.38 4.68
CA GLU A 397 17.10 23.98 3.59
C GLU A 397 17.36 25.49 3.75
N PHE A 398 16.66 26.18 4.67
CA PHE A 398 16.76 27.63 4.87
C PHE A 398 17.62 28.04 6.07
N THR A 399 18.30 27.09 6.72
CA THR A 399 19.15 27.38 7.89
C THR A 399 20.45 26.60 7.86
N GLU A 400 21.54 27.27 8.22
CA GLU A 400 22.83 26.62 8.49
C GLU A 400 22.91 26.08 9.94
N ASN A 401 21.93 26.43 10.78
CA ASN A 401 21.84 26.03 12.19
C ASN A 401 20.49 25.32 12.44
N PRO A 402 20.34 24.05 12.03
CA PRO A 402 19.06 23.34 12.08
C PRO A 402 18.57 23.07 13.51
N GLN A 403 19.45 23.06 14.49
CA GLN A 403 19.08 22.91 15.90
C GLN A 403 18.55 24.22 16.54
N ASN A 404 18.59 25.37 15.86
CA ASN A 404 18.03 26.59 16.42
C ASN A 404 16.51 26.58 16.28
N LEU A 405 15.80 26.10 17.30
CA LEU A 405 14.36 25.85 17.26
C LEU A 405 13.56 26.79 18.18
N CYS A 406 12.30 26.99 17.82
CA CYS A 406 11.31 27.69 18.64
C CYS A 406 9.91 27.07 18.45
N MET A 407 9.07 27.19 19.47
CA MET A 407 7.70 26.69 19.47
C MET A 407 6.77 27.75 20.03
N GLY A 408 5.64 27.98 19.37
CA GLY A 408 4.68 29.01 19.77
C GLY A 408 3.95 28.60 21.04
N GLU A 409 3.22 27.49 20.99
CA GLU A 409 2.31 27.12 22.06
C GLU A 409 2.09 25.60 22.12
N PHE A 410 1.92 25.10 23.35
CA PHE A 410 1.52 23.74 23.67
C PHE A 410 0.20 23.75 24.46
N GLY A 411 -0.69 22.82 24.14
CA GLY A 411 -1.88 22.52 24.92
C GLY A 411 -2.19 21.03 24.90
N ILE A 412 -3.26 20.64 25.58
CA ILE A 412 -3.71 19.24 25.58
C ILE A 412 -5.19 19.14 25.22
N LEU A 413 -5.54 17.97 24.70
CA LEU A 413 -6.91 17.50 24.61
C LEU A 413 -7.16 16.58 25.80
N ILE A 414 -8.21 16.87 26.57
CA ILE A 414 -8.69 15.99 27.64
C ILE A 414 -10.01 15.35 27.22
N LYS A 415 -10.30 14.17 27.77
CA LYS A 415 -11.61 13.56 27.63
C LYS A 415 -12.68 14.46 28.25
N ASP A 416 -13.76 14.72 27.52
CA ASP A 416 -14.95 15.43 28.00
C ASP A 416 -15.63 14.57 29.07
N PRO A 417 -15.59 14.96 30.37
CA PRO A 417 -16.13 14.14 31.45
C PRO A 417 -17.66 14.03 31.39
N ALA A 418 -18.33 14.87 30.60
CA ALA A 418 -19.78 14.85 30.44
C ALA A 418 -20.26 13.90 29.34
N LYS A 419 -19.35 13.27 28.58
CA LYS A 419 -19.68 12.37 27.48
C LYS A 419 -18.99 11.02 27.65
N ASN A 420 -19.72 9.96 27.31
CA ASN A 420 -19.14 8.63 27.22
C ASN A 420 -18.38 8.49 25.91
N ASP A 421 -17.28 7.73 25.94
CA ASP A 421 -16.54 7.38 24.73
C ASP A 421 -17.42 6.49 23.83
N GLU A 422 -17.22 6.61 22.51
CA GLU A 422 -17.84 5.74 21.49
C GLU A 422 -16.78 4.90 20.79
#